data_AF-A0AB35UHZ3-F1
#
_entry.id   AF-A0AB35UHZ3-F1
#
_cell.length_a   1.000
_cell.length_b   1.000
_cell.length_c   1.000
_cell.angle_alpha   90.00
_cell.angle_beta   90.00
_cell.angle_gamma   90.00
#
_symmetry.space_group_name_H-M   'P 1'
#
loop_
_entity.id
_entity.type
_entity.pdbx_description
1 polymer ?
#
loop_
_entity_poly.entity_id
_entity_poly.type
_entity_poly.pdbx_seq_one_letter_code
_entity_poly.pdbx_strand_id
1 'polypeptide(L)'
;MDKTVKFKTVFNGYSKTEVDQYLNELDTQYQNEHLAISRLMLNAQNRSDQIIHEAEQRAAEILAKAEADSKMIRAEAEQVKADLIQEMRTNFIDLLHTAEKMRKTIENSQEMYMLYSTKILREIPLESSINAAVEKVKQLYPQTIKKEAAIKEQTPIQETIIDAEDVPMQTVCNETPVSKQSETNVDDLIKSINAQRRS
;
A
#
# COMPACT_ATOMS: atom_id res chain seq x y z
N MET A 1 21.43 97.34 -13.22
CA MET A 1 22.25 96.14 -12.98
C MET A 1 21.47 95.14 -12.12
N ASP A 2 21.54 93.87 -12.50
CA ASP A 2 21.72 92.75 -11.56
C ASP A 2 20.55 92.18 -10.77
N LYS A 3 19.41 91.89 -11.40
CA LYS A 3 18.59 90.75 -10.92
C LYS A 3 19.04 89.43 -11.55
N THR A 4 19.28 89.44 -12.85
CA THR A 4 19.75 88.28 -13.63
C THR A 4 21.20 87.91 -13.32
N VAL A 5 22.09 88.88 -13.11
CA VAL A 5 23.48 88.63 -12.70
C VAL A 5 23.54 88.08 -11.28
N LYS A 6 22.82 88.68 -10.32
CA LYS A 6 22.67 88.12 -8.96
C LYS A 6 22.15 86.69 -8.97
N PHE A 7 21.15 86.38 -9.80
CA PHE A 7 20.61 85.03 -9.94
C PHE A 7 21.67 84.04 -10.45
N LYS A 8 22.39 84.40 -11.51
CA LYS A 8 23.50 83.56 -12.04
C LYS A 8 24.62 83.36 -11.02
N THR A 9 24.99 84.37 -10.23
CA THR A 9 26.01 84.22 -9.18
C THR A 9 25.58 83.28 -8.07
N VAL A 10 24.30 83.29 -7.69
CA VAL A 10 23.74 82.38 -6.66
C VAL A 10 23.66 80.94 -7.17
N PHE A 11 23.40 80.75 -8.46
CA PHE A 11 23.27 79.43 -9.10
C PHE A 11 24.49 79.07 -9.97
N ASN A 12 25.70 79.39 -9.54
CA ASN A 12 26.96 78.98 -10.19
C ASN A 12 27.03 79.16 -11.73
N GLY A 13 26.37 80.19 -12.27
CA GLY A 13 26.36 80.52 -13.70
C GLY A 13 25.07 80.19 -14.45
N TYR A 14 24.17 79.40 -13.86
CA TYR A 14 22.90 79.02 -14.48
C TYR A 14 21.87 80.16 -14.46
N SER A 15 21.18 80.35 -15.57
CA SER A 15 20.03 81.24 -15.67
C SER A 15 18.78 80.62 -15.05
N LYS A 16 17.83 81.47 -14.66
CA LYS A 16 16.53 81.03 -14.10
C LYS A 16 15.82 80.03 -15.02
N THR A 17 15.84 80.28 -16.32
CA THR A 17 15.18 79.43 -17.31
C THR A 17 15.80 78.04 -17.39
N GLU A 18 17.13 77.93 -17.30
CA GLU A 18 17.84 76.64 -17.29
C GLU A 18 17.52 75.83 -16.03
N VAL A 19 17.44 76.50 -14.87
CA VAL A 19 17.06 75.85 -13.60
C VAL A 19 15.60 75.38 -13.65
N ASP A 20 14.68 76.24 -14.11
CA ASP A 20 13.25 75.89 -14.23
C ASP A 20 13.04 74.74 -15.23
N GLN A 21 13.79 74.72 -16.33
CA GLN A 21 13.74 73.64 -17.31
C GLN A 21 14.25 72.32 -16.73
N TYR A 22 15.39 72.34 -16.04
CA TYR A 22 15.93 71.15 -15.38
C TYR A 22 14.98 70.60 -14.32
N LEU A 23 14.36 71.47 -13.51
CA LEU A 23 13.37 71.06 -12.51
C LEU A 23 12.14 70.41 -13.15
N ASN A 24 11.64 70.95 -14.28
CA ASN A 24 10.53 70.35 -15.02
C ASN A 24 10.89 69.00 -15.63
N GLU A 25 12.11 68.85 -16.17
CA GLU A 25 12.61 67.57 -16.69
C GLU A 25 12.74 66.52 -15.58
N LEU A 26 13.25 66.92 -14.41
CA LEU A 26 13.39 66.05 -13.25
C LEU A 26 12.03 65.60 -12.70
N ASP A 27 11.06 66.51 -12.59
CA ASP A 27 9.70 66.17 -12.16
C ASP A 27 9.06 65.20 -13.16
N THR A 28 9.21 65.46 -14.46
CA THR A 28 8.69 64.55 -15.51
C THR A 28 9.32 63.16 -15.42
N GLN A 29 10.64 63.06 -15.20
CA GLN A 29 11.32 61.78 -15.00
C GLN A 29 10.81 61.06 -13.75
N TYR A 30 10.68 61.77 -12.63
CA TYR A 30 10.17 61.22 -11.38
C TYR A 30 8.76 60.65 -11.54
N GLN A 31 7.84 61.39 -12.18
CA GLN A 31 6.48 60.91 -12.43
C GLN A 31 6.47 59.67 -13.34
N ASN A 32 7.30 59.65 -14.38
CA ASN A 32 7.42 58.50 -15.28
C ASN A 32 7.96 57.25 -14.58
N GLU A 33 9.00 57.40 -13.75
CA GLU A 33 9.54 56.29 -12.96
C GLU A 33 8.53 55.80 -11.93
N HIS A 34 7.83 56.71 -11.24
CA HIS A 34 6.79 56.35 -10.29
C HIS A 34 5.66 55.55 -10.96
N LEU A 35 5.24 55.95 -12.16
CA LEU A 35 4.27 55.22 -12.98
C LEU A 35 4.80 53.83 -13.40
N ALA A 36 6.08 53.74 -13.80
CA ALA A 36 6.70 52.48 -14.18
C ALA A 36 6.77 51.50 -13.01
N ILE A 37 7.17 51.97 -11.82
CA ILE A 37 7.22 51.19 -10.58
C ILE A 37 5.82 50.72 -10.21
N SER A 38 4.83 51.61 -10.25
CA SER A 38 3.43 51.27 -9.92
C SER A 38 2.88 50.16 -10.84
N ARG A 39 3.18 50.23 -12.14
CA ARG A 39 2.81 49.19 -13.11
C ARG A 39 3.52 47.87 -12.84
N LEU A 40 4.81 47.92 -12.50
CA LEU A 40 5.58 46.73 -12.18
C LEU A 40 5.04 46.04 -10.92
N MET A 41 4.72 46.80 -9.88
CA MET A 41 4.12 46.26 -8.65
C MET A 41 2.77 45.59 -8.93
N LEU A 42 1.89 46.25 -9.69
CA LEU A 42 0.60 45.67 -10.05
C LEU A 42 0.75 44.36 -10.85
N ASN A 43 1.70 44.33 -11.79
CA ASN A 43 1.98 43.12 -12.57
C ASN A 43 2.52 41.99 -11.68
N ALA A 44 3.47 42.30 -10.78
CA ALA A 44 4.01 41.33 -9.85
C ALA A 44 2.96 40.77 -8.88
N GLN A 45 2.02 41.61 -8.42
CA GLN A 45 0.88 41.19 -7.61
C GLN A 45 -0.03 40.25 -8.38
N ASN A 46 -0.51 40.67 -9.56
CA ASN A 46 -1.36 39.83 -10.41
C ASN A 46 -0.69 38.49 -10.75
N ARG A 47 0.63 38.50 -11.00
CA ARG A 47 1.37 37.28 -11.30
C ARG A 47 1.50 36.37 -10.09
N SER A 48 1.70 36.93 -8.89
CA SER A 48 1.71 36.16 -7.65
C SER A 48 0.35 35.52 -7.38
N ASP A 49 -0.74 36.27 -7.54
CA ASP A 49 -2.10 35.76 -7.34
C ASP A 49 -2.41 34.61 -8.30
N GLN A 50 -2.00 34.72 -9.57
CA GLN A 50 -2.11 33.62 -10.53
C GLN A 50 -1.34 32.37 -10.09
N ILE A 51 -0.09 32.53 -9.64
CA ILE A 51 0.73 31.40 -9.19
C ILE A 51 0.09 30.72 -7.98
N ILE A 52 -0.42 31.50 -7.03
CA ILE A 52 -1.12 30.98 -5.85
C ILE A 52 -2.35 30.20 -6.27
N HIS A 53 -3.21 30.77 -7.12
CA HIS A 53 -4.42 30.11 -7.59
C HIS A 53 -4.11 28.81 -8.36
N GLU A 54 -3.10 28.80 -9.23
CA GLU A 54 -2.68 27.59 -9.94
C GLU A 54 -2.15 26.52 -8.98
N ALA A 55 -1.41 26.92 -7.94
CA ALA A 55 -0.89 26.00 -6.94
C ALA A 55 -2.02 25.40 -6.09
N GLU A 56 -2.99 26.21 -5.68
CA GLU A 56 -4.19 25.77 -4.94
C GLU A 56 -5.02 24.79 -5.77
N GLN A 57 -5.24 25.08 -7.06
CA GLN A 57 -5.96 24.20 -7.95
C GLN A 57 -5.25 22.84 -8.10
N ARG A 58 -3.94 22.84 -8.35
CA ARG A 58 -3.17 21.59 -8.46
C ARG A 58 -3.17 20.80 -7.14
N ALA A 59 -3.08 21.48 -6.01
CA ALA A 59 -3.18 20.83 -4.70
C ALA A 59 -4.54 20.16 -4.50
N ALA A 60 -5.63 20.83 -4.88
CA ALA A 60 -6.98 20.27 -4.82
C ALA A 60 -7.13 19.04 -5.74
N GLU A 61 -6.58 19.09 -6.96
CA GLU A 61 -6.60 17.96 -7.89
C GLU A 61 -5.81 16.75 -7.36
N ILE A 62 -4.64 16.98 -6.75
CA ILE A 62 -3.83 15.92 -6.14
C ILE A 62 -4.58 15.28 -4.97
N LEU A 63 -5.21 16.09 -4.10
CA LEU A 63 -5.99 15.58 -2.97
C LEU A 63 -7.19 14.75 -3.45
N ALA A 64 -7.94 15.25 -4.43
CA ALA A 64 -9.09 14.54 -5.00
C ALA A 64 -8.67 13.19 -5.61
N LYS A 65 -7.54 13.16 -6.31
CA LYS A 65 -6.98 11.91 -6.86
C LYS A 65 -6.55 10.94 -5.77
N ALA A 66 -5.83 11.42 -4.76
CA ALA A 66 -5.40 10.59 -3.63
C ALA A 66 -6.58 9.98 -2.87
N GLU A 67 -7.67 10.74 -2.68
CA GLU A 67 -8.90 10.24 -2.07
C GLU A 67 -9.60 9.18 -2.94
N ALA A 68 -9.62 9.37 -4.25
CA ALA A 68 -10.20 8.40 -5.18
C ALA A 68 -9.39 7.09 -5.17
N ASP A 69 -8.07 7.18 -5.27
CA ASP A 69 -7.15 6.03 -5.23
C ASP A 69 -7.29 5.28 -3.89
N SER A 70 -7.36 6.01 -2.77
CA SER A 70 -7.55 5.42 -1.44
C SER A 70 -8.88 4.66 -1.33
N LYS A 71 -9.97 5.22 -1.85
CA LYS A 71 -11.28 4.54 -1.88
C LYS A 71 -11.24 3.29 -2.72
N MET A 72 -10.59 3.33 -3.88
CA MET A 72 -10.44 2.19 -4.77
C MET A 72 -9.65 1.06 -4.10
N ILE A 73 -8.47 1.36 -3.54
CA ILE A 73 -7.65 0.39 -2.82
C ILE A 73 -8.43 -0.24 -1.66
N ARG A 74 -9.20 0.55 -0.92
CA ARG A 74 -10.02 0.03 0.19
C ARG A 74 -11.12 -0.90 -0.31
N ALA A 75 -11.78 -0.57 -1.42
CA ALA A 75 -12.82 -1.40 -2.00
C ALA A 75 -12.24 -2.74 -2.50
N GLU A 76 -11.10 -2.70 -3.20
CA GLU A 76 -10.39 -3.89 -3.66
C GLU A 76 -9.94 -4.77 -2.49
N ALA A 77 -9.40 -4.17 -1.43
CA ALA A 77 -8.97 -4.90 -0.24
C ALA A 77 -10.14 -5.60 0.47
N GLU A 78 -11.30 -4.95 0.61
CA GLU A 78 -12.49 -5.59 1.20
C GLU A 78 -13.04 -6.69 0.29
N GLN A 79 -12.99 -6.52 -1.03
CA GLN A 79 -13.39 -7.56 -1.97
C GLN A 79 -12.48 -8.79 -1.86
N VAL A 80 -11.15 -8.61 -1.94
CA VAL A 80 -10.17 -9.71 -1.82
C VAL A 80 -10.33 -10.44 -0.49
N LYS A 81 -10.56 -9.71 0.59
CA LYS A 81 -10.83 -10.30 1.91
C LYS A 81 -12.12 -11.11 1.92
N ALA A 82 -13.19 -10.62 1.30
CA ALA A 82 -14.46 -11.36 1.22
C ALA A 82 -14.29 -12.65 0.40
N ASP A 83 -13.60 -12.57 -0.74
CA ASP A 83 -13.31 -13.70 -1.61
C ASP A 83 -12.47 -14.76 -0.88
N LEU A 84 -11.41 -14.35 -0.18
CA LEU A 84 -10.58 -15.24 0.62
C LEU A 84 -11.38 -15.94 1.74
N ILE A 85 -12.26 -15.20 2.44
CA ILE A 85 -13.12 -15.80 3.46
C ILE A 85 -14.06 -16.84 2.85
N GLN A 86 -14.61 -16.57 1.67
CA GLN A 86 -15.50 -17.50 0.99
C GLN A 86 -14.75 -18.76 0.50
N GLU A 87 -13.55 -18.59 -0.04
CA GLU A 87 -12.68 -19.68 -0.44
C GLU A 87 -12.33 -20.57 0.75
N MET A 88 -11.87 -19.98 1.86
CA MET A 88 -11.55 -20.73 3.08
C MET A 88 -12.76 -21.50 3.62
N ARG A 89 -13.96 -20.91 3.58
CA ARG A 89 -15.19 -21.60 3.98
C ARG A 89 -15.49 -22.81 3.11
N THR A 90 -15.31 -22.67 1.80
CA THR A 90 -15.54 -23.76 0.84
C THR A 90 -14.54 -24.89 1.07
N ASN A 91 -13.24 -24.55 1.16
CA ASN A 91 -12.18 -25.51 1.44
C ASN A 91 -12.40 -26.25 2.76
N PHE A 92 -12.87 -25.54 3.80
CA PHE A 92 -13.18 -26.14 5.08
C PHE A 92 -14.35 -27.13 5.01
N ILE A 93 -15.41 -26.80 4.27
CA ILE A 93 -16.55 -27.69 4.04
C ILE A 93 -16.09 -28.96 3.30
N ASP A 94 -15.27 -28.82 2.27
CA ASP A 94 -14.75 -29.96 1.50
C ASP A 94 -13.85 -30.87 2.35
N LEU A 95 -13.03 -30.26 3.23
CA LEU A 95 -12.25 -31.00 4.21
C LEU A 95 -13.13 -31.78 5.18
N LEU A 96 -14.21 -31.18 5.68
CA LEU A 96 -15.17 -31.85 6.57
C LEU A 96 -15.85 -33.03 5.87
N HIS A 97 -16.29 -32.87 4.62
CA HIS A 97 -16.88 -33.97 3.85
C HIS A 97 -15.88 -35.11 3.63
N THR A 98 -14.62 -34.78 3.34
CA THR A 98 -13.55 -35.76 3.17
C THR A 98 -13.30 -36.53 4.47
N ALA A 99 -13.22 -35.82 5.59
CA ALA A 99 -13.06 -36.43 6.92
C ALA A 99 -14.25 -37.33 7.28
N GLU A 100 -15.49 -36.93 6.97
CA GLU A 100 -16.67 -37.75 7.22
C GLU A 100 -16.66 -39.04 6.38
N LYS A 101 -16.28 -38.95 5.09
CA LYS A 101 -16.14 -40.12 4.21
C LYS A 101 -15.08 -41.08 4.72
N MET A 102 -13.94 -40.57 5.18
CA MET A 102 -12.90 -41.37 5.82
C MET A 102 -13.41 -42.07 7.07
N ARG A 103 -14.11 -41.34 7.96
CA ARG A 103 -14.69 -41.92 9.18
C ARG A 103 -15.62 -43.08 8.86
N LYS A 104 -16.56 -42.89 7.92
CA LYS A 104 -17.47 -43.96 7.47
C LYS A 104 -16.73 -45.16 6.90
N THR A 105 -15.64 -44.93 6.16
CA THR A 105 -14.81 -46.02 5.62
C THR A 105 -14.14 -46.82 6.74
N ILE A 106 -13.63 -46.13 7.77
CA ILE A 106 -13.03 -46.75 8.94
C ILE A 106 -14.09 -47.55 9.71
N GLU A 107 -15.24 -46.94 10.02
CA GLU A 107 -16.35 -47.60 10.73
C GLU A 107 -16.78 -48.88 10.01
N ASN A 108 -17.03 -48.80 8.70
CA ASN A 108 -17.36 -49.97 7.88
C ASN A 108 -16.26 -51.05 7.93
N SER A 109 -14.97 -50.66 7.88
CA SER A 109 -13.87 -51.63 7.94
C SER A 109 -13.79 -52.32 9.31
N GLN A 110 -14.10 -51.61 10.40
CA GLN A 110 -14.12 -52.15 11.75
C GLN A 110 -15.28 -53.12 11.94
N GLU A 111 -16.48 -52.77 11.47
CA GLU A 111 -17.65 -53.67 11.48
C GLU A 111 -17.35 -54.96 10.70
N MET A 112 -16.75 -54.83 9.52
CA MET A 112 -16.36 -55.98 8.69
C MET A 112 -15.31 -56.85 9.41
N TYR A 113 -14.31 -56.25 10.05
CA TYR A 113 -13.33 -57.00 10.85
C TYR A 113 -13.98 -57.75 12.01
N MET A 114 -14.91 -57.13 12.74
CA MET A 114 -15.63 -57.76 13.84
C MET A 114 -16.52 -58.92 13.36
N LEU A 115 -17.21 -58.74 12.24
CA LEU A 115 -18.00 -59.81 11.61
C LEU A 115 -17.10 -60.99 11.22
N TYR A 116 -15.97 -60.71 10.59
CA TYR A 116 -15.06 -61.73 10.10
C TYR A 116 -14.38 -62.51 11.22
N SER A 117 -13.85 -61.81 12.21
CA SER A 117 -13.25 -62.42 13.41
C SER A 117 -14.25 -63.32 14.14
N THR A 118 -15.49 -62.86 14.33
CA THR A 118 -16.55 -63.67 14.97
C THR A 118 -16.83 -64.96 14.20
N LYS A 119 -16.94 -64.89 12.86
CA LYS A 119 -17.16 -66.09 12.03
C LYS A 119 -15.99 -67.07 12.12
N ILE A 120 -14.75 -66.57 12.08
CA ILE A 120 -13.54 -67.39 12.20
C ILE A 120 -13.52 -68.13 13.53
N LEU A 121 -13.76 -67.42 14.64
CA LEU A 121 -13.81 -68.00 15.98
C LEU A 121 -14.92 -69.05 16.12
N ARG A 122 -16.01 -68.94 15.36
CA ARG A 122 -17.10 -69.92 15.35
C ARG A 122 -16.79 -71.17 14.50
N GLU A 123 -16.17 -70.99 13.35
CA GLU A 123 -16.03 -72.05 12.34
C GLU A 123 -14.70 -72.82 12.41
N ILE A 124 -13.73 -72.33 13.18
CA ILE A 124 -12.44 -72.98 13.42
C ILE A 124 -12.37 -73.48 14.86
N PRO A 125 -12.29 -74.81 15.10
CA PRO A 125 -12.13 -75.38 16.45
C PRO A 125 -10.82 -74.94 17.10
N LEU A 126 -10.82 -74.76 18.42
CA LEU A 126 -9.63 -74.37 19.20
C LEU A 126 -8.47 -75.37 19.07
N GLU A 127 -8.72 -76.63 18.73
CA GLU A 127 -7.68 -77.66 18.55
C GLU A 127 -7.13 -77.80 17.12
N SER A 128 -7.46 -76.89 16.19
CA SER A 128 -6.93 -76.91 14.80
C SER A 128 -5.45 -76.53 14.74
N SER A 129 -4.66 -77.19 13.87
CA SER A 129 -3.30 -76.72 13.56
C SER A 129 -3.33 -75.33 12.90
N ILE A 130 -2.31 -74.50 13.17
CA ILE A 130 -2.23 -73.11 12.66
C ILE A 130 -2.36 -73.06 11.14
N ASN A 131 -1.71 -73.98 10.43
CA ASN A 131 -1.75 -74.03 8.96
C ASN A 131 -3.15 -74.39 8.43
N ALA A 132 -3.86 -75.31 9.08
CA ALA A 132 -5.23 -75.66 8.71
C ALA A 132 -6.23 -74.53 9.01
N ALA A 133 -5.99 -73.78 10.09
CA ALA A 133 -6.76 -72.59 10.42
C ALA A 133 -6.58 -71.49 9.37
N VAL A 134 -5.33 -71.20 8.97
CA VAL A 134 -5.02 -70.18 7.94
C VAL A 134 -5.68 -70.50 6.60
N GLU A 135 -5.65 -71.76 6.16
CA GLU A 135 -6.30 -72.15 4.90
C GLU A 135 -7.83 -72.06 4.97
N LYS A 136 -8.44 -72.41 6.11
CA LYS A 136 -9.89 -72.18 6.32
C LYS A 136 -10.25 -70.70 6.31
N VAL A 137 -9.45 -69.83 6.94
CA VAL A 137 -9.68 -68.37 6.89
C VAL A 137 -9.66 -67.86 5.45
N LYS A 138 -8.71 -68.32 4.62
CA LYS A 138 -8.65 -67.96 3.19
C LYS A 138 -9.86 -68.46 2.40
N GLN A 139 -10.42 -69.62 2.74
CA GLN A 139 -11.63 -70.14 2.10
C GLN A 139 -12.90 -69.40 2.52
N LEU A 140 -12.99 -69.00 3.79
CA LEU A 140 -14.12 -68.25 4.32
C LEU A 140 -14.16 -66.80 3.85
N TYR A 141 -12.97 -66.25 3.58
CA TYR A 141 -12.79 -64.90 3.05
C TYR A 141 -11.75 -64.94 1.92
N PRO A 142 -12.16 -65.32 0.70
CA PRO A 142 -11.30 -65.16 -0.45
C PRO A 142 -11.00 -63.67 -0.57
N GLN A 143 -9.75 -63.30 -0.30
CA GLN A 143 -9.28 -61.96 -0.55
C GLN A 143 -9.50 -61.72 -2.05
N THR A 144 -10.48 -60.89 -2.41
CA THR A 144 -10.52 -60.32 -3.74
C THR A 144 -9.33 -59.40 -3.81
N ILE A 145 -8.18 -59.95 -4.21
CA ILE A 145 -7.06 -59.15 -4.67
C ILE A 145 -7.56 -58.50 -5.96
N LYS A 146 -8.24 -57.36 -5.84
CA LYS A 146 -8.39 -56.42 -6.94
C LYS A 146 -6.98 -55.88 -7.21
N LYS A 147 -6.18 -56.66 -7.93
CA LYS A 147 -5.05 -56.11 -8.68
C LYS A 147 -5.67 -55.11 -9.66
N GLU A 148 -5.16 -53.88 -9.61
CA GLU A 148 -5.24 -52.87 -10.67
C GLU A 148 -6.66 -52.34 -10.99
N ALA A 149 -7.10 -51.27 -10.30
CA ALA A 149 -7.98 -50.23 -10.89
C ALA A 149 -8.31 -49.03 -9.94
N ALA A 150 -7.62 -48.84 -8.81
CA ALA A 150 -7.99 -47.79 -7.84
C ALA A 150 -6.89 -46.74 -7.56
N ILE A 151 -5.88 -46.61 -8.44
CA ILE A 151 -4.84 -45.57 -8.35
C ILE A 151 -4.91 -44.63 -9.57
N LYS A 152 -6.12 -44.27 -10.04
CA LYS A 152 -6.29 -43.30 -11.14
C LYS A 152 -7.33 -42.20 -10.88
N GLU A 153 -7.84 -42.05 -9.67
CA GLU A 153 -8.64 -40.89 -9.26
C GLU A 153 -8.08 -40.21 -8.01
N GLN A 154 -6.75 -40.19 -7.88
CA GLN A 154 -6.11 -39.09 -7.16
C GLN A 154 -5.77 -38.05 -8.23
N THR A 155 -6.61 -37.03 -8.33
CA THR A 155 -6.16 -35.72 -8.79
C THR A 155 -4.86 -35.42 -8.03
N PRO A 156 -3.73 -35.18 -8.71
CA PRO A 156 -2.54 -34.74 -8.00
C PRO A 156 -2.91 -33.41 -7.35
N ILE A 157 -2.93 -33.39 -6.02
CA ILE A 157 -2.76 -32.15 -5.28
C ILE A 157 -1.41 -31.63 -5.79
N GLN A 158 -1.43 -30.56 -6.56
CA GLN A 158 -0.20 -29.83 -6.87
C GLN A 158 0.31 -29.32 -5.52
N GLU A 159 1.28 -30.03 -4.95
CA GLU A 159 2.22 -29.47 -4.00
C GLU A 159 2.87 -28.28 -4.68
N THR A 160 2.35 -27.08 -4.38
CA THR A 160 3.14 -25.87 -4.55
C THR A 160 4.02 -25.78 -3.31
N ILE A 161 5.01 -26.68 -3.23
CA ILE A 161 6.18 -26.45 -2.39
C ILE A 161 7.00 -25.42 -3.17
N ILE A 162 6.97 -24.19 -2.69
CA ILE A 162 7.98 -23.20 -3.05
C ILE A 162 9.27 -23.70 -2.41
N ASP A 163 10.10 -24.38 -3.20
CA ASP A 163 11.48 -24.68 -2.83
C ASP A 163 12.21 -23.36 -2.59
N ALA A 164 12.43 -23.08 -1.31
CA ALA A 164 13.40 -22.11 -0.87
C ALA A 164 14.78 -22.76 -0.96
N GLU A 165 15.53 -22.46 -2.01
CA GLU A 165 17.00 -22.39 -1.99
C GLU A 165 17.51 -21.74 -3.28
N ASP A 166 17.77 -20.44 -3.22
CA ASP A 166 19.13 -19.89 -3.34
C ASP A 166 19.06 -18.35 -3.29
N VAL A 167 19.06 -17.79 -2.07
CA VAL A 167 19.41 -16.37 -1.86
C VAL A 167 20.47 -16.34 -0.78
N PRO A 168 21.67 -15.81 -1.06
CA PRO A 168 22.81 -15.93 -0.17
C PRO A 168 22.57 -15.17 1.15
N MET A 169 22.73 -15.87 2.27
CA MET A 169 22.93 -15.27 3.57
C MET A 169 24.23 -14.47 3.57
N GLN A 170 24.15 -13.15 3.42
CA GLN A 170 25.13 -12.24 4.00
C GLN A 170 24.65 -11.81 5.39
N THR A 171 25.31 -12.38 6.39
CA THR A 171 25.54 -11.79 7.72
C THR A 171 25.70 -10.28 7.66
N VAL A 172 24.75 -9.52 8.21
CA VAL A 172 25.02 -8.23 8.86
C VAL A 172 24.00 -8.01 10.00
N CYS A 173 24.31 -8.56 11.17
CA CYS A 173 23.97 -7.86 12.41
C CYS A 173 24.97 -6.70 12.52
N ASN A 174 24.55 -5.49 12.16
CA ASN A 174 25.16 -4.28 12.69
C ASN A 174 24.03 -3.33 13.06
N GLU A 175 23.91 -3.17 14.37
CA GLU A 175 23.14 -2.14 15.06
C GLU A 175 23.33 -0.80 14.36
N THR A 176 22.25 -0.22 13.85
CA THR A 176 22.27 1.18 13.37
C THR A 176 21.80 2.05 14.52
N PRO A 177 22.55 3.09 14.90
CA PRO A 177 22.35 3.79 16.16
C PRO A 177 21.05 4.59 16.16
N VAL A 178 20.41 4.62 17.33
CA VAL A 178 19.35 5.55 17.69
C VAL A 178 19.81 6.98 17.36
N SER A 179 19.33 7.53 16.24
CA SER A 179 19.43 8.96 15.97
C SER A 179 18.35 9.66 16.78
N LYS A 180 18.77 10.31 17.86
CA LYS A 180 17.95 11.31 18.54
C LYS A 180 17.70 12.47 17.58
N GLN A 181 16.54 12.50 16.92
CA GLN A 181 16.05 13.71 16.28
C GLN A 181 14.64 14.02 16.78
N SER A 182 14.63 15.11 17.55
CA SER A 182 13.51 15.89 18.09
C SER A 182 12.16 15.71 17.38
N GLU A 183 11.18 15.27 18.16
CA GLU A 183 9.76 15.53 17.92
C GLU A 183 9.54 17.03 17.83
N THR A 184 9.56 17.57 16.61
CA THR A 184 8.97 18.89 16.36
C THR A 184 7.47 18.64 16.20
N ASN A 185 6.75 18.91 17.28
CA ASN A 185 5.31 18.82 17.34
C ASN A 185 4.72 19.72 16.24
N VAL A 186 3.92 19.13 15.36
CA VAL A 186 3.31 19.79 14.19
C VAL A 186 2.53 21.06 14.61
N ASP A 187 2.03 21.09 15.85
CA ASP A 187 1.36 22.25 16.43
C ASP A 187 2.26 23.49 16.60
N ASP A 188 3.55 23.31 16.89
CA ASP A 188 4.49 24.44 17.03
C ASP A 188 4.89 25.01 15.67
N LEU A 189 4.93 24.18 14.63
CA LEU A 189 5.14 24.63 13.25
C LEU A 189 3.95 25.47 12.75
N ILE A 190 2.73 25.04 13.06
CA ILE A 190 1.50 25.76 12.70
C ILE A 190 1.41 27.10 13.47
N LYS A 191 1.82 27.15 14.74
CA LYS A 191 1.87 28.40 15.51
C LYS A 191 2.91 29.39 14.96
N SER A 192 4.08 28.90 14.55
CA SER A 192 5.15 29.74 13.98
C SER A 192 4.75 30.37 12.64
N ILE A 193 4.10 29.60 11.76
CA ILE A 193 3.59 30.09 10.47
C ILE A 193 2.49 31.15 10.68
N ASN A 194 1.63 30.96 11.67
CA ASN A 194 0.58 31.94 11.98
C ASN A 194 1.11 33.22 12.66
N ALA A 195 2.23 33.15 13.37
CA ALA A 195 2.87 34.32 13.97
C ALA A 195 3.52 35.23 12.91
N GLN A 196 4.10 34.66 11.85
CA GLN A 196 4.68 35.43 10.74
C GLN A 196 3.65 36.12 9.84
N ARG A 197 2.39 35.69 9.86
CA ARG A 197 1.29 36.35 9.11
C ARG A 197 0.62 37.51 9.85
N ARG A 198 0.97 37.73 11.12
CA ARG A 198 0.38 38.77 11.98
C ARG A 198 1.35 39.90 12.37
N SER A 199 2.58 39.87 11.87
CA SER A 199 3.52 41.00 11.93
C SER A 199 3.53 41.76 10.62
#